data_AF-A0A950M7E7-F1
#
_entry.id   AF-A0A950M7E7-F1
#
_cell.length_a   1.000
_cell.length_b   1.000
_cell.length_c   1.000
_cell.angle_alpha   90.00
_cell.angle_beta   90.00
_cell.angle_gamma   90.00
#
_symmetry.space_group_name_H-M   'P 1'
#
loop_
_entity.id
_entity.type
_entity.pdbx_description
1 polymer ?
#
loop_
_entity_poly.entity_id
_entity_poly.type
_entity_poly.pdbx_seq_one_letter_code
_entity_poly.pdbx_strand_id
1 'polypeptide(L)' 'TPPIRYRANAPTSWLALTLSEGKNRQVRRMTAAVGLPTLRLVRIAIGPFSLETHPLLPGEWAEVSISE' A
#
# COMPACT_ATOMS: atom_id res chain seq x y z
N THR A 1 -21.62 -21.68 4.92
CA THR A 1 -20.35 -21.29 4.27
C THR A 1 -19.48 -20.59 5.30
N PRO A 2 -18.17 -20.90 5.41
CA PRO A 2 -17.32 -20.27 6.43
C PRO A 2 -17.19 -18.77 6.13
N PRO A 3 -17.22 -17.89 7.13
CA PRO A 3 -17.10 -16.46 6.90
C PRO A 3 -15.71 -16.15 6.31
N ILE A 4 -15.71 -15.43 5.19
CA ILE A 4 -14.55 -15.19 4.30
C ILE A 4 -13.36 -14.54 5.02
N ARG A 5 -13.58 -13.84 6.16
CA ARG A 5 -12.54 -13.26 7.04
C ARG A 5 -13.17 -12.90 8.39
N TYR A 6 -12.59 -13.38 9.49
CA TYR A 6 -12.87 -12.83 10.82
C TYR A 6 -12.16 -11.47 10.94
N ARG A 7 -12.92 -10.38 11.07
CA ARG A 7 -12.36 -9.07 11.43
C ARG A 7 -12.29 -8.98 12.96
N ALA A 8 -11.11 -9.18 13.53
CA ALA A 8 -10.86 -8.82 14.91
C ALA A 8 -10.86 -7.29 15.01
N ASN A 9 -11.68 -6.70 15.90
CA ASN A 9 -11.62 -5.27 16.25
C ASN A 9 -10.44 -5.02 17.20
N ALA A 10 -9.23 -5.34 16.75
CA ALA A 10 -7.99 -5.07 17.46
C ALA A 10 -7.38 -3.76 16.96
N PRO A 11 -6.63 -3.02 17.81
CA PRO A 11 -5.87 -1.86 17.35
C PRO A 11 -4.85 -2.28 16.28
N THR A 12 -4.76 -1.48 15.22
CA THR A 12 -3.82 -1.70 14.10
C THR A 12 -3.03 -0.42 13.85
N SER A 13 -1.82 -0.56 13.32
CA SER A 13 -0.94 0.57 13.01
C SER A 13 -0.65 0.69 11.52
N TRP A 14 -0.35 1.91 11.08
CA TRP A 14 0.18 2.17 9.75
C TRP A 14 1.71 2.08 9.75
N LEU A 15 2.26 1.63 8.64
CA LEU A 15 3.69 1.56 8.39
C LEU A 15 3.98 2.22 7.05
N ALA A 16 4.85 3.22 7.04
CA ALA A 16 5.38 3.83 5.83
C ALA A 16 6.62 3.04 5.37
N LEU A 17 6.66 2.64 4.10
CA LEU A 17 7.76 1.87 3.51
C LEU A 17 8.08 2.41 2.11
N THR A 18 9.38 2.52 1.83
CA THR A 18 9.90 2.80 0.48
C THR A 18 10.72 1.59 0.04
N LEU A 19 10.50 1.11 -1.18
CA LEU A 19 11.25 0.02 -1.79
C LEU A 19 11.80 0.47 -3.14
N SER A 20 13.06 0.13 -3.42
CA SER A 20 13.68 0.34 -4.74
C SER A 20 13.47 -0.84 -5.69
N GLU A 21 12.98 -1.98 -5.18
CA GLU A 21 12.61 -3.17 -5.96
C GLU A 21 11.13 -3.54 -5.75
N GLY A 22 10.57 -4.32 -6.69
CA GLY A 22 9.15 -4.68 -6.72
C GLY A 22 8.90 -6.18 -6.82
N LYS A 23 9.41 -6.99 -5.89
CA LYS A 23 9.18 -8.46 -5.94
C LYS A 23 7.72 -8.80 -5.66
N ASN A 24 7.26 -9.92 -6.20
CA ASN A 24 5.88 -10.40 -6.03
C ASN A 24 5.50 -10.46 -4.53
N ARG A 25 4.48 -9.68 -4.14
CA ARG A 25 3.94 -9.59 -2.77
C ARG A 25 5.01 -9.30 -1.69
N GLN A 26 6.09 -8.60 -2.04
CA GLN A 26 7.24 -8.38 -1.15
C GLN A 26 6.85 -7.82 0.23
N VAL A 27 6.14 -6.69 0.28
CA VAL A 27 5.68 -6.07 1.55
C VAL A 27 4.83 -7.04 2.38
N ARG A 28 3.93 -7.79 1.74
CA ARG A 28 3.07 -8.76 2.43
C ARG A 28 3.87 -9.93 2.99
N ARG A 29 4.90 -10.40 2.27
CA ARG A 29 5.80 -11.46 2.74
C ARG A 29 6.69 -10.98 3.89
N MET A 30 7.26 -9.77 3.78
CA MET A 30 8.11 -9.18 4.83
C MET A 30 7.37 -9.03 6.16
N THR A 31 6.17 -8.46 6.13
CA THR A 31 5.37 -8.22 7.35
C THR A 31 4.83 -9.52 7.95
N ALA A 32 4.43 -10.50 7.13
CA ALA A 32 4.04 -11.82 7.61
C ALA A 32 5.21 -12.58 8.24
N ALA A 33 6.44 -12.41 7.74
CA ALA A 33 7.64 -13.06 8.29
C ALA A 33 7.96 -12.63 9.73
N VAL A 34 7.50 -11.45 10.15
CA VAL A 34 7.63 -10.95 11.53
C VAL A 34 6.34 -11.11 12.36
N GLY A 35 5.39 -11.93 11.89
CA GLY A 35 4.15 -12.23 12.62
C GLY A 35 3.06 -11.14 12.56
N LEU A 36 3.21 -10.14 11.68
CA LEU A 36 2.31 -8.99 11.58
C LEU A 36 1.72 -8.90 10.15
N PRO A 37 0.74 -9.74 9.78
CA PRO A 37 0.25 -9.80 8.39
C PRO A 37 -0.38 -8.49 7.92
N THR A 38 -0.07 -8.08 6.67
CA THR A 38 -0.62 -6.84 6.08
C THR A 38 -2.14 -6.91 5.87
N LEU A 39 -2.88 -6.05 6.56
CA LEU A 39 -4.34 -5.92 6.41
C LEU A 39 -4.72 -5.05 5.21
N ARG A 40 -4.12 -3.86 5.11
CA ARG A 40 -4.31 -2.89 4.01
C ARG A 40 -2.96 -2.46 3.49
N LEU A 41 -2.83 -2.40 2.16
CA LEU A 41 -1.64 -1.91 1.48
C LEU A 41 -2.09 -0.90 0.44
N VAL A 42 -1.62 0.33 0.56
CA VAL A 42 -1.87 1.41 -0.39
C VAL A 42 -0.50 1.93 -0.80
N ARG A 43 -0.26 2.03 -2.11
CA ARG A 43 0.94 2.67 -2.64
C ARG A 43 0.60 4.14 -2.86
N ILE A 44 1.27 5.01 -2.12
CA ILE A 44 1.00 6.46 -2.14
C ILE A 44 1.97 7.25 -3.01
N ALA A 45 3.10 6.65 -3.42
CA ALA A 45 4.11 7.29 -4.24
C ALA A 45 4.85 6.28 -5.14
N ILE A 46 5.34 6.76 -6.28
CA ILE A 46 6.21 6.05 -7.22
C ILE A 46 7.19 7.07 -7.82
N GLY A 47 8.48 6.93 -7.50
CA GLY A 47 9.49 7.88 -7.97
C GLY A 47 9.15 9.31 -7.51
N PRO A 48 9.15 10.31 -8.41
CA PRO A 48 8.82 11.70 -8.07
C PRO A 48 7.32 11.94 -7.84
N PHE A 49 6.45 11.01 -8.26
CA PHE A 49 5.01 11.19 -8.19
C PHE A 49 4.44 10.66 -6.86
N SER A 50 3.59 11.44 -6.20
CA SER A 50 2.89 11.04 -4.98
C SER A 50 1.45 11.55 -4.94
N LEU A 51 0.60 10.90 -4.15
CA LEU A 51 -0.77 11.35 -3.90
C LEU A 51 -0.85 12.63 -3.04
N GLU A 52 0.27 13.07 -2.48
CA GLU A 52 0.36 14.35 -1.77
C GLU A 52 0.52 15.51 -2.76
N THR A 53 1.37 15.35 -3.79
CA THR A 53 1.58 16.37 -4.82
C THR A 53 0.54 16.29 -5.95
N HIS A 54 0.08 15.08 -6.26
CA HIS A 54 -0.90 14.79 -7.31
C HIS A 54 -2.10 14.05 -6.69
N PRO A 55 -3.00 14.76 -5.99
CA PRO A 55 -4.12 14.14 -5.30
C PRO A 55 -5.11 13.51 -6.29
N LEU A 56 -5.44 12.24 -6.06
CA LEU A 56 -6.41 11.46 -6.85
C LEU A 56 -7.28 10.61 -5.91
N LEU A 57 -8.57 10.53 -6.22
CA LEU A 57 -9.49 9.61 -5.56
C LEU A 57 -9.43 8.20 -6.16
N PRO A 58 -9.89 7.15 -5.44
CA PRO A 58 -9.93 5.81 -5.99
C PRO A 58 -10.74 5.73 -7.29
N GLY A 59 -10.08 5.32 -8.38
CA GLY A 59 -10.68 5.20 -9.71
C GLY A 59 -10.42 6.40 -10.62
N GLU A 60 -9.87 7.49 -10.10
CA GLU A 60 -9.45 8.64 -10.91
C GLU A 60 -8.07 8.40 -11.54
N TRP A 61 -7.83 9.14 -12.62
CA TRP A 61 -6.54 9.20 -13.30
C TRP A 61 -6.31 10.62 -13.81
N ALA A 62 -5.04 11.00 -13.93
CA ALA A 62 -4.60 12.24 -14.54
C ALA A 62 -3.33 11.99 -15.36
N GLU A 63 -3.17 12.72 -16.46
CA GLU A 63 -1.91 12.78 -17.18
C GLU A 63 -0.94 13.70 -16.45
N VAL A 64 0.33 13.30 -16.40
CA VAL A 64 1.39 14.05 -15.73
C VAL A 64 2.53 14.24 -16.72
N SER A 65 3.04 15.47 -16.84
CA SER A 65 4.23 15.74 -17.64
C SER A 65 5.47 15.16 -16.98
N ILE A 66 6.36 14.55 -17.77
CA ILE A 66 7.62 13.94 -17.28
C ILE A 66 8.66 15.02 -16.90
N SER A 67 8.43 16.28 -17.24
CA SER A 67 9.38 17.40 -17.11
C SER A 67 9.39 18.09 -15.75
N GLU A 68 8.86 17.47 -14.70
CA GLU A 68 8.88 17.98 -13.31
C GLU A 68 9.65 17.05 -12.36
#